data_AF-A0A3S5BTZ9-F1
#
_entry.id   AF-A0A3S5BTZ9-F1
#
_cell.length_a   1.000
_cell.length_b   1.000
_cell.length_c   1.000
_cell.angle_alpha   90.00
_cell.angle_beta   90.00
_cell.angle_gamma   90.00
#
_symmetry.space_group_name_H-M   'P 1'
#
loop_
_entity.id
_entity.type
_entity.pdbx_description
1 polymer ?
#
loop_
_entity_poly.entity_id
_entity_poly.type
_entity_poly.pdbx_seq_one_letter_code
_entity_poly.pdbx_strand_id
1 'polypeptide(L)' 'MDLLSEDKLAGVPLLVLANKQDLLNAAPANEISRGLDLVSIRDRPWQIQACSAVTGEGIQN' A
#
# COMPACT_ATOMS: atom_id res chain seq x y z
N MET A 1 12.16 -5.95 -4.90
CA MET A 1 11.13 -4.95 -5.31
C MET A 1 11.49 -4.54 -6.73
N ASP A 2 11.41 -5.50 -7.65
CA ASP A 2 12.04 -5.32 -8.97
C ASP A 2 11.17 -4.42 -9.85
N LEU A 3 9.86 -4.42 -9.61
CA LEU A 3 8.89 -3.53 -10.26
C LEU A 3 9.21 -2.05 -10.01
N LEU A 4 9.44 -1.63 -8.76
CA LEU A 4 9.67 -0.21 -8.45
C LEU A 4 11.02 0.31 -8.98
N SER A 5 11.92 -0.59 -9.37
CA SER A 5 13.22 -0.26 -9.96
C SER A 5 13.14 -0.04 -11.48
N GLU A 6 11.99 -0.28 -12.11
CA GLU A 6 11.81 -0.01 -13.53
C GLU A 6 11.87 1.50 -13.84
N ASP A 7 12.68 1.90 -14.82
CA ASP A 7 12.85 3.31 -15.22
C ASP A 7 11.51 4.00 -15.54
N LYS A 8 10.56 3.26 -16.10
CA LYS A 8 9.21 3.76 -16.44
C LYS A 8 8.42 4.21 -15.21
N LEU A 9 8.79 3.72 -14.04
CA LEU A 9 8.16 4.05 -12.77
C LEU A 9 8.99 5.04 -11.97
N ALA A 10 10.14 5.52 -12.43
CA ALA A 10 10.97 6.47 -11.67
C ALA A 10 10.16 7.69 -11.18
N GLY A 11 10.16 7.93 -9.86
CA GLY A 11 9.46 9.05 -9.21
C GLY A 11 7.93 8.96 -9.17
N VAL A 12 7.31 7.93 -9.76
CA VAL A 12 5.85 7.77 -9.74
C VAL A 12 5.34 7.50 -8.31
N PRO A 13 4.34 8.24 -7.81
CA PRO A 13 3.76 8.00 -6.49
C PRO A 13 3.23 6.58 -6.31
N LEU A 14 3.43 6.01 -5.12
CA LEU A 14 2.98 4.66 -4.77
C LEU A 14 1.81 4.70 -3.78
N LEU A 15 0.65 4.16 -4.16
CA LEU A 15 -0.44 3.88 -3.22
C LEU A 15 -0.52 2.36 -2.96
N VAL A 16 -0.40 1.97 -1.70
CA VAL A 16 -0.61 0.59 -1.25
C VAL A 16 -2.01 0.46 -0.65
N LEU A 17 -2.85 -0.35 -1.26
CA LEU A 17 -4.16 -0.72 -0.69
C LEU A 17 -3.98 -1.91 0.25
N ALA A 18 -4.06 -1.66 1.56
CA ALA A 18 -4.13 -2.68 2.59
C ALA A 18 -5.54 -3.28 2.61
N ASN A 19 -5.85 -4.06 1.57
CA ASN A 19 -7.17 -4.59 1.30
C ASN A 19 -7.55 -5.77 2.22
N LYS A 20 -8.83 -6.13 2.23
CA LYS A 20 -9.46 -7.22 2.99
C LYS A 20 -9.62 -6.94 4.49
N GLN A 21 -9.74 -5.67 4.87
CA GLN A 21 -9.94 -5.28 6.28
C GLN A 21 -11.30 -5.74 6.86
N ASP A 22 -12.19 -6.28 6.03
CA ASP A 22 -13.41 -6.97 6.45
C ASP A 22 -13.16 -8.33 7.13
N LEU A 23 -11.96 -8.92 6.99
CA LEU A 23 -11.61 -10.19 7.62
C LEU A 23 -11.16 -10.00 9.08
N LEU A 24 -11.63 -10.88 9.97
CA LEU A 24 -11.27 -10.84 11.40
C LEU A 24 -9.76 -10.93 11.66
N ASN A 25 -9.03 -11.61 10.77
CA ASN A 25 -7.59 -11.84 10.85
C ASN A 25 -6.79 -10.96 9.87
N ALA A 26 -7.39 -9.87 9.36
CA ALA A 26 -6.68 -8.94 8.49
C ALA A 26 -5.50 -8.30 9.24
N ALA A 27 -4.35 -8.23 8.58
CA ALA A 27 -3.22 -7.48 9.13
C ALA A 27 -3.52 -5.96 9.03
N PRO A 28 -3.25 -5.18 10.09
CA PRO A 28 -3.43 -3.75 10.05
C PRO A 28 -2.40 -3.08 9.13
N ALA A 29 -2.75 -1.92 8.58
CA ALA A 29 -1.92 -1.21 7.60
C ALA A 29 -0.50 -0.90 8.10
N ASN A 30 -0.31 -0.62 9.40
CA ASN A 30 1.02 -0.37 9.98
C ASN A 30 1.92 -1.62 9.97
N GLU A 31 1.36 -2.81 10.17
CA GLU A 31 2.12 -4.07 10.07
C GLU A 31 2.49 -4.38 8.63
N ILE A 32 1.56 -4.17 7.69
CA ILE A 32 1.83 -4.32 6.25
C ILE A 32 2.91 -3.35 5.79
N SER A 33 2.84 -2.08 6.23
CA SER A 33 3.86 -1.07 5.92
C SER A 33 5.26 -1.47 6.39
N ARG A 34 5.37 -2.08 7.57
CA ARG A 34 6.64 -2.64 8.09
C ARG A 34 7.08 -3.86 7.29
N GLY A 35 6.17 -4.78 6.99
CA GLY A 35 6.48 -6.00 6.22
C GLY A 35 6.93 -5.72 4.79
N LEU A 36 6.44 -4.65 4.18
CA LEU A 36 6.87 -4.16 2.86
C LEU A 36 8.05 -3.19 2.91
N ASP A 37 8.53 -2.82 4.10
CA ASP A 37 9.59 -1.85 4.34
C ASP A 37 9.39 -0.53 3.57
N LEU A 38 8.16 0.02 3.60
CA LEU A 38 7.84 1.23 2.81
C LEU A 38 8.70 2.45 3.22
N VAL A 39 9.20 2.48 4.45
CA VAL A 39 10.06 3.56 4.97
C VAL A 39 11.43 3.60 4.27
N SER A 40 11.92 2.50 3.70
CA SER A 40 13.15 2.51 2.92
C SER A 40 12.99 3.11 1.53
N ILE A 41 11.74 3.25 1.03
CA ILE A 41 11.43 3.94 -0.21
C ILE A 41 11.56 5.46 0.01
N ARG A 42 12.58 6.04 -0.61
CA ARG A 42 12.92 7.48 -0.48
C ARG A 42 12.91 8.26 -1.79
N ASP A 43 12.77 7.57 -2.92
CA ASP A 43 12.85 8.14 -4.27
C ASP A 43 11.48 8.63 -4.80
N ARG A 44 10.40 8.39 -4.05
CA ARG A 44 9.02 8.76 -4.40
C ARG A 44 8.14 8.94 -3.16
N PRO A 45 7.06 9.73 -3.25
CA PRO A 45 6.03 9.72 -2.23
C PRO A 45 5.27 8.39 -2.24
N TRP A 46 4.86 7.94 -1.07
CA TRP A 46 4.03 6.76 -0.93
C TRP A 46 2.99 6.95 0.17
N GLN A 47 1.89 6.22 0.07
CA GLN A 47 0.86 6.11 1.09
C GLN A 47 0.36 4.67 1.17
N ILE A 48 -0.09 4.28 2.36
CA ILE A 48 -0.84 3.04 2.57
C ILE A 48 -2.24 3.38 3.08
N GLN A 49 -3.25 2.75 2.49
CA GLN A 49 -4.67 2.96 2.82
C GLN A 49 -5.32 1.63 3.19
N ALA A 50 -5.88 1.54 4.40
CA ALA A 50 -6.72 0.43 4.81
C ALA A 50 -8.03 0.45 4.00
N CYS A 51 -8.43 -0.69 3.42
CA CYS A 51 -9.66 -0.77 2.65
C CYS A 51 -10.28 -2.17 2.60
N SER A 52 -11.52 -2.25 2.14
CA SER A 52 -12.17 -3.50 1.72
C SER A 52 -12.85 -3.31 0.37
N ALA A 53 -12.41 -4.11 -0.61
CA ALA A 53 -13.06 -4.17 -1.91
C ALA A 53 -14.48 -4.74 -1.87
N VAL A 54 -14.81 -5.53 -0.84
CA VAL A 54 -16.13 -6.16 -0.68
C VAL A 54 -17.14 -5.16 -0.14
N THR A 55 -16.75 -4.38 0.88
CA THR A 55 -17.66 -3.41 1.51
C THR A 55 -17.58 -2.03 0.86
N GLY A 56 -16.52 -1.75 0.11
CA GLY A 56 -16.24 -0.44 -0.48
C GLY A 56 -15.58 0.56 0.49
N GLU A 57 -15.34 0.17 1.74
CA GLU A 57 -14.66 1.01 2.73
C GLU A 57 -13.23 1.34 2.29
N GLY A 58 -12.83 2.61 2.42
CA GLY A 58 -11.47 3.06 2.11
C GLY A 58 -11.11 3.09 0.61
N ILE A 59 -12.09 2.92 -0.29
CA ILE A 59 -11.90 2.94 -1.77
C ILE A 59 -12.55 4.18 -2.42
N GLN A 60 -13.18 5.06 -1.64
CA GLN A 60 -13.85 6.24 -2.17
C GLN A 60 -12.88 7.42 -2.36
N ASN A 61 -13.12 8.19 -3.44
CA ASN A 61 -12.49 9.49 -3.71
C ASN A 61 -13.19 10.60 -2.95
#